data_AF-A0A949V4P5-F1
#
_entry.id   AF-A0A949V4P5-F1
#
_cell.length_a   1.000
_cell.length_b   1.000
_cell.length_c   1.000
_cell.angle_alpha   90.00
_cell.angle_beta   90.00
_cell.angle_gamma   90.00
#
_symmetry.space_group_name_H-M   'P 1'
#
loop_
_entity.id
_entity.type
_entity.pdbx_description
1 polymer ?
#
loop_
_entity_poly.entity_id
_entity_poly.type
_entity_poly.pdbx_seq_one_letter_code
_entity_poly.pdbx_strand_id
1 'polypeptide(L)'
;MVSGKYSALTGAVSREQCMANIAANLANVNTVGYKKASASFESLLAGARQRGEAKGINYTRIRKNIAEFSPGDFVLDQDGTLQTSNGLPVLDESNGLITVPDSSTSRITVNSLGEVSVIDEEGNSSTAGTVGVVTIDDTSKLTRETDTTFSLAADGRETAVETPRLAIGSIETSNVTMTEELTRMIDSLRT
;
A
#
# COMPACT_ATOMS: atom_id res chain seq x y z
N MET A 1 -11.86 -42.46 -11.79
CA MET A 1 -10.79 -42.01 -12.71
C MET A 1 -10.87 -40.53 -13.13
N VAL A 2 -11.92 -39.79 -12.76
CA VAL A 2 -12.12 -38.40 -13.20
C VAL A 2 -11.44 -37.37 -12.26
N SER A 3 -11.36 -37.65 -10.95
CA SER A 3 -10.75 -36.74 -9.95
C SER A 3 -9.25 -36.53 -10.09
N GLY A 4 -8.48 -37.53 -10.58
CA GLY A 4 -7.03 -37.41 -10.76
C GLY A 4 -6.63 -36.41 -11.84
N LYS A 5 -7.42 -36.29 -12.92
CA LYS A 5 -7.19 -35.30 -13.98
C LYS A 5 -7.41 -33.88 -13.49
N TYR A 6 -8.46 -33.66 -12.70
CA TYR A 6 -8.75 -32.36 -12.09
C TYR A 6 -7.73 -32.00 -11.01
N SER A 7 -7.29 -32.95 -10.18
CA SER A 7 -6.22 -32.69 -9.19
C SER A 7 -4.89 -32.33 -9.84
N ALA A 8 -4.51 -33.01 -10.93
CA ALA A 8 -3.31 -32.67 -11.69
C ALA A 8 -3.43 -31.29 -12.37
N LEU A 9 -4.60 -30.98 -12.94
CA LEU A 9 -4.89 -29.68 -13.54
C LEU A 9 -4.84 -28.56 -12.50
N THR A 10 -5.49 -28.73 -11.34
CA THR A 10 -5.47 -27.74 -10.25
C THR A 10 -4.05 -27.53 -9.70
N GLY A 11 -3.25 -28.60 -9.59
CA GLY A 11 -1.83 -28.49 -9.23
C GLY A 11 -1.02 -27.67 -10.25
N ALA A 12 -1.23 -27.91 -11.55
CA ALA A 12 -0.57 -27.16 -12.62
C ALA A 12 -0.97 -25.69 -12.62
N VAL A 13 -2.27 -25.38 -12.50
CA VAL A 13 -2.78 -24.00 -12.41
C VAL A 13 -2.22 -23.27 -11.18
N SER A 14 -2.11 -23.97 -10.04
CA SER A 14 -1.54 -23.39 -8.82
C SER A 14 -0.05 -23.05 -8.98
N ARG A 15 0.70 -23.88 -9.70
CA ARG A 15 2.12 -23.59 -10.02
C ARG A 15 2.25 -22.41 -10.96
N GLU A 16 1.40 -22.34 -11.98
CA GLU A 16 1.36 -21.21 -12.90
C GLU A 16 1.09 -19.89 -12.16
N GLN A 17 0.10 -19.87 -11.26
CA GLN A 17 -0.18 -18.72 -10.40
C GLN A 17 0.99 -18.38 -9.47
N CYS A 18 1.63 -19.39 -8.86
CA CYS A 18 2.80 -19.19 -8.02
C CYS A 18 3.95 -18.55 -8.80
N MET A 19 4.26 -19.07 -9.99
CA MET A 19 5.30 -18.52 -10.87
C MET A 19 4.96 -17.09 -11.31
N ALA A 20 3.70 -16.82 -11.66
CA ALA A 20 3.25 -15.47 -12.02
C ALA A 20 3.45 -14.48 -10.86
N ASN A 21 3.14 -14.87 -9.63
CA ASN A 21 3.33 -14.04 -8.45
C ASN A 21 4.82 -13.79 -8.14
N ILE A 22 5.67 -14.83 -8.24
CA ILE A 22 7.11 -14.68 -8.05
C ILE A 22 7.69 -13.73 -9.11
N ALA A 23 7.29 -13.88 -10.37
CA ALA A 23 7.73 -13.00 -11.45
C ALA A 23 7.29 -11.55 -11.21
N ALA A 24 6.06 -11.33 -10.75
CA ALA A 24 5.55 -10.01 -10.41
C ALA A 24 6.30 -9.38 -9.23
N ASN A 25 6.60 -10.15 -8.18
CA ASN A 25 7.40 -9.68 -7.04
C ASN A 25 8.81 -9.31 -7.48
N LEU A 26 9.45 -10.18 -8.28
CA LEU A 26 10.80 -9.97 -8.79
C LEU A 26 10.90 -8.72 -9.68
N ALA A 27 9.90 -8.51 -10.55
CA ALA A 27 9.83 -7.31 -11.38
C ALA A 27 9.72 -6.02 -10.56
N ASN A 28 9.09 -6.09 -9.38
CA ASN A 28 8.87 -4.95 -8.50
C ASN A 28 9.80 -4.90 -7.28
N VAL A 29 10.93 -5.62 -7.32
CA VAL A 29 11.91 -5.64 -6.23
C VAL A 29 12.55 -4.28 -5.98
N ASN A 30 12.68 -3.45 -7.04
CA ASN A 30 13.22 -2.09 -6.95
C ASN A 30 12.13 -1.02 -6.96
N THR A 31 10.84 -1.41 -6.91
CA THR A 31 9.72 -0.47 -6.89
C THR A 31 9.50 0.03 -5.46
N VAL A 32 9.58 1.35 -5.27
CA VAL A 32 9.29 2.02 -3.99
C VAL A 32 7.89 1.66 -3.51
N GLY A 33 7.77 1.34 -2.22
CA GLY A 33 6.49 1.03 -1.57
C GLY A 33 5.80 -0.25 -2.01
N TYR A 34 6.43 -1.06 -2.87
CA TYR A 34 5.83 -2.30 -3.30
C TYR A 34 5.70 -3.31 -2.15
N LYS A 35 4.48 -3.83 -1.96
CA LYS A 35 4.19 -4.92 -1.02
C LYS A 35 4.02 -6.26 -1.74
N LYS A 36 4.86 -7.22 -1.39
CA LYS A 36 4.90 -8.59 -1.91
C LYS A 36 3.51 -9.22 -2.05
N ALA A 37 3.21 -9.72 -3.25
CA ALA A 37 2.05 -10.57 -3.49
C ALA A 37 2.36 -12.01 -3.06
N SER A 38 1.42 -12.64 -2.35
CA SER A 38 1.51 -14.04 -1.94
C SER A 38 0.30 -14.82 -2.45
N ALA A 39 0.53 -15.98 -3.09
CA ALA A 39 -0.53 -16.94 -3.35
C ALA A 39 -0.68 -17.85 -2.13
N SER A 40 -1.81 -17.76 -1.43
CA SER A 40 -2.24 -18.78 -0.46
C SER A 40 -3.27 -19.68 -1.12
N PHE A 41 -2.95 -20.97 -1.26
CA PHE A 41 -3.90 -21.97 -1.72
C PHE A 41 -4.51 -22.65 -0.49
N GLU A 42 -5.77 -22.33 -0.20
CA GLU A 42 -6.53 -23.09 0.78
C GLU A 42 -7.10 -24.31 0.06
N SER A 43 -6.49 -25.48 0.31
CA SER A 43 -7.06 -26.74 -0.13
C SER A 43 -8.45 -26.84 0.52
N LEU A 44 -9.51 -26.85 -0.29
CA LEU A 44 -10.86 -27.23 0.16
C LEU A 44 -10.86 -28.73 0.51
N LEU A 45 -10.16 -29.09 1.57
CA LEU A 45 -10.29 -30.34 2.29
C LEU A 45 -11.06 -30.01 3.56
N ALA A 46 -12.26 -30.58 3.66
CA ALA A 46 -13.21 -30.31 4.72
C ALA A 46 -12.57 -30.32 6.13
N GLY A 47 -12.64 -29.16 6.78
CA GLY A 47 -12.80 -29.00 8.23
C GLY A 47 -11.59 -29.27 9.12
N ALA A 48 -10.77 -28.25 9.38
CA ALA A 48 -10.27 -27.96 10.73
C ALA A 48 -9.54 -26.60 10.77
N ARG A 49 -9.97 -25.77 11.72
CA ARG A 49 -9.48 -24.44 12.10
C ARG A 49 -7.95 -24.35 12.20
N GLN A 50 -7.39 -23.21 11.80
CA GLN A 50 -6.43 -22.52 12.67
C GLN A 50 -6.42 -21.00 12.47
N ARG A 51 -6.24 -20.33 13.60
CA ARG A 51 -6.43 -18.92 13.94
C ARG A 51 -5.06 -18.38 14.36
N GLY A 52 -4.74 -17.12 14.05
CA GLY A 52 -3.62 -16.37 14.64
C GLY A 52 -2.86 -15.56 13.59
N GLU A 53 -3.21 -14.29 13.39
CA GLU A 53 -2.63 -13.11 14.08
C GLU A 53 -1.39 -12.56 13.34
N ALA A 54 -1.61 -11.58 12.46
CA ALA A 54 -0.57 -10.71 11.94
C ALA A 54 -0.88 -9.27 12.41
N LYS A 55 0.00 -8.74 13.26
CA LYS A 55 -0.08 -7.38 13.80
C LYS A 55 0.08 -6.33 12.69
N GLY A 56 -0.73 -5.28 12.83
CA GLY A 56 -1.03 -4.18 11.90
C GLY A 56 0.13 -3.58 11.08
N ILE A 57 -0.22 -3.19 9.86
CA ILE A 57 0.52 -2.27 9.00
C ILE A 57 -0.27 -0.94 9.02
N ASN A 58 0.42 0.18 9.21
CA ASN A 58 -0.16 1.53 9.12
C ASN A 58 -0.17 1.97 7.63
N TYR A 59 -1.25 2.60 7.19
CA TYR A 59 -1.58 3.06 5.83
C TYR A 59 -2.01 4.54 5.88
N THR A 60 -1.98 5.30 4.79
CA THR A 60 -2.50 6.69 4.72
C THR A 60 -3.86 6.71 4.04
N ARG A 61 -4.81 7.51 4.52
CA ARG A 61 -6.25 7.47 4.20
C ARG A 61 -6.55 8.31 2.96
N ILE A 62 -7.07 7.72 1.87
CA ILE A 62 -7.56 8.43 0.68
C ILE A 62 -8.91 7.84 0.25
N ARG A 63 -9.93 8.69 0.05
CA ARG A 63 -11.32 8.29 -0.26
C ARG A 63 -11.49 7.91 -1.73
N LYS A 64 -10.98 6.73 -2.05
CA LYS A 64 -11.70 5.63 -2.71
C LYS A 64 -11.14 4.34 -2.12
N ASN A 65 -11.15 4.25 -0.79
CA ASN A 65 -10.54 3.17 -0.01
C ASN A 65 -9.15 2.75 -0.50
N ILE A 66 -8.36 3.68 -1.03
CA ILE A 66 -7.12 3.41 -1.74
C ILE A 66 -5.95 3.76 -0.81
N ALA A 67 -5.16 2.79 -0.36
CA ALA A 67 -3.89 3.00 0.31
C ALA A 67 -2.76 2.98 -0.73
N GLU A 68 -2.10 4.12 -0.96
CA GLU A 68 -1.03 4.27 -1.94
C GLU A 68 0.33 4.30 -1.25
N PHE A 69 1.30 3.52 -1.77
CA PHE A 69 2.67 3.45 -1.27
C PHE A 69 3.72 4.06 -2.24
N SER A 70 3.31 4.80 -3.28
CA SER A 70 4.20 5.34 -4.32
C SER A 70 5.07 6.53 -3.86
N PRO A 71 6.21 6.82 -4.53
CA PRO A 71 7.30 7.65 -4.00
C PRO A 71 6.93 9.12 -3.84
N GLY A 72 7.01 9.61 -2.60
CA GLY A 72 7.87 10.74 -2.17
C GLY A 72 7.65 12.15 -2.73
N ASP A 73 7.00 12.31 -3.88
CA ASP A 73 6.73 13.61 -4.50
C ASP A 73 5.24 13.92 -4.37
N PHE A 74 4.90 14.62 -3.29
CA PHE A 74 3.61 15.31 -3.24
C PHE A 74 3.69 16.53 -4.14
N VAL A 75 2.72 16.66 -5.02
CA VAL A 75 2.58 17.77 -5.96
C VAL A 75 1.34 18.57 -5.56
N LEU A 76 1.43 19.89 -5.67
CA LEU A 76 0.26 20.76 -5.53
C LEU A 76 -0.44 20.87 -6.88
N ASP A 77 -1.75 20.67 -6.87
CA ASP A 77 -2.59 20.96 -8.03
C ASP A 77 -2.82 22.47 -8.19
N GLN A 78 -3.37 22.90 -9.34
CA GLN A 78 -3.73 24.28 -9.64
C GLN A 78 -4.74 24.86 -8.64
N ASP A 79 -5.55 24.00 -8.02
CA ASP A 79 -6.49 24.35 -6.95
C ASP A 79 -5.86 24.38 -5.55
N GLY A 80 -4.53 24.24 -5.44
CA GLY A 80 -3.81 24.25 -4.16
C GLY A 80 -3.98 22.98 -3.33
N THR A 81 -4.57 21.92 -3.89
CA THR A 81 -4.76 20.65 -3.18
C THR A 81 -3.50 19.79 -3.27
N LEU A 82 -3.11 19.19 -2.15
CA LEU A 82 -2.00 18.25 -2.09
C LEU A 82 -2.41 16.93 -2.77
N GLN A 83 -1.67 16.53 -3.81
CA GLN A 83 -1.87 15.30 -4.54
C GLN A 83 -0.59 14.46 -4.58
N THR A 84 -0.73 13.15 -4.77
CA THR A 84 0.40 12.27 -5.09
C THR A 84 0.84 12.47 -6.54
N SER A 85 2.01 11.96 -6.91
CA SER A 85 2.51 11.99 -8.30
C SER A 85 1.53 11.41 -9.33
N ASN A 86 0.59 10.57 -8.88
CA ASN A 86 -0.42 9.92 -9.69
C ASN A 86 -1.75 10.69 -9.75
N GLY A 87 -1.80 11.92 -9.22
CA GLY A 87 -2.98 12.80 -9.23
C GLY A 87 -4.05 12.42 -8.20
N LEU A 88 -3.70 11.64 -7.18
CA LEU A 88 -4.63 11.26 -6.11
C LEU A 88 -4.54 12.28 -4.96
N PRO A 89 -5.66 12.84 -4.48
CA PRO A 89 -5.63 13.83 -3.40
C PRO A 89 -5.26 13.18 -2.07
N VAL A 90 -4.41 13.84 -1.31
CA VAL A 90 -4.05 13.46 0.06
C VAL A 90 -5.11 14.01 1.02
N LEU A 91 -5.63 13.15 1.89
CA LEU A 91 -6.66 13.53 2.84
C LEU A 91 -6.12 13.75 4.24
N ASP A 92 -6.86 14.53 5.01
CA ASP A 92 -6.64 14.74 6.42
C ASP A 92 -7.25 13.62 7.30
N GLU A 93 -7.05 13.72 8.62
CA GLU A 93 -7.62 12.77 9.61
C GLU A 93 -9.16 12.70 9.58
N SER A 94 -9.82 13.78 9.17
CA SER A 94 -11.28 13.95 9.08
C SER A 94 -11.83 13.62 7.68
N ASN A 95 -11.00 13.12 6.75
CA ASN A 95 -11.31 12.92 5.33
C ASN A 95 -11.57 14.22 4.53
N GLY A 96 -11.13 15.36 5.02
CA GLY A 96 -11.01 16.61 4.27
C GLY A 96 -9.83 16.59 3.31
N LEU A 97 -9.89 17.40 2.26
CA LEU A 97 -8.76 17.59 1.34
C LEU A 97 -7.74 18.51 2.01
N ILE A 98 -6.46 18.17 1.92
CA ILE A 98 -5.40 19.09 2.36
C ILE A 98 -5.19 20.14 1.27
N THR A 99 -5.71 21.34 1.51
CA THR A 99 -5.55 22.49 0.62
C THR A 99 -4.56 23.47 1.22
N VAL A 100 -3.58 23.89 0.43
CA VAL A 100 -2.65 24.95 0.76
C VAL A 100 -3.27 26.28 0.32
N PRO A 101 -3.62 27.18 1.26
CA PRO A 101 -4.40 28.39 0.95
C PRO A 101 -3.59 29.48 0.24
N ASP A 102 -2.26 29.49 0.35
CA ASP A 102 -1.41 30.55 -0.22
C ASP A 102 -0.65 30.08 -1.45
N SER A 103 -0.98 30.68 -2.60
CA SER A 103 -0.27 30.52 -3.87
C SER A 103 1.16 31.10 -3.87
N SER A 104 1.58 31.75 -2.77
CA SER A 104 2.93 32.27 -2.50
C SER A 104 3.74 31.33 -1.61
N THR A 105 3.63 30.02 -1.84
CA THR A 105 4.33 28.99 -1.08
C THR A 105 5.78 28.87 -1.56
N SER A 106 6.75 29.16 -0.69
CA SER A 106 8.17 28.95 -0.96
C SER A 106 8.58 27.49 -0.71
N ARG A 107 8.05 26.89 0.36
CA ARG A 107 8.39 25.51 0.74
C ARG A 107 7.28 24.83 1.55
N ILE A 108 7.03 23.56 1.27
CA ILE A 108 6.18 22.69 2.08
C ILE A 108 7.08 21.83 2.97
N THR A 109 6.74 21.68 4.23
CA THR A 109 7.39 20.77 5.18
C THR A 109 6.34 19.90 5.84
N VAL A 110 6.67 18.64 6.08
CA VAL A 110 5.81 17.72 6.84
C VAL A 110 6.55 17.36 8.11
N ASN A 111 5.89 17.46 9.28
CA ASN A 111 6.49 17.07 10.55
C ASN A 111 6.33 15.54 10.81
N SER A 112 6.97 15.03 11.87
CA SER A 112 6.95 13.59 12.17
C SER A 112 5.59 13.07 12.63
N LEU A 113 4.64 13.98 12.88
CA LEU A 113 3.25 13.71 13.25
C LEU A 113 2.32 13.79 12.03
N GLY A 114 2.84 14.11 10.84
CA GLY A 114 2.04 14.24 9.62
C GLY A 114 1.42 15.61 9.39
N GLU A 115 1.73 16.61 10.21
CA GLU A 115 1.31 17.99 9.97
C GLU A 115 2.07 18.56 8.77
N VAL A 116 1.33 18.95 7.75
CA VAL A 116 1.80 19.66 6.57
C VAL A 116 1.79 21.15 6.91
N SER A 117 2.97 21.72 7.00
CA SER A 117 3.17 23.16 7.18
C SER A 117 3.75 23.76 5.91
N VAL A 118 3.25 24.93 5.57
CA VAL A 118 3.64 25.74 4.43
C VAL A 118 4.44 26.91 4.94
N ILE A 119 5.52 27.24 4.25
CA ILE A 119 6.36 28.39 4.56
C ILE A 119 6.23 29.37 3.40
N ASP A 120 5.77 30.57 3.70
CA ASP A 120 5.64 31.68 2.75
C ASP A 120 7.01 32.26 2.36
N GLU A 121 7.04 33.17 1.38
CA GLU A 121 8.27 33.88 0.98
C GLU A 121 8.84 34.80 2.09
N GLU A 122 8.04 35.12 3.12
CA GLU A 122 8.43 35.95 4.27
C GLU A 122 8.99 35.13 5.45
N GLY A 123 8.96 33.80 5.35
CA GLY A 123 9.47 32.84 6.35
C GLY A 123 8.48 32.47 7.45
N ASN A 124 7.21 32.89 7.39
CA ASN A 124 6.18 32.47 8.32
C ASN A 124 5.66 31.08 7.95
N SER A 125 5.37 30.28 8.98
CA SER A 125 4.81 28.94 8.81
C SER A 125 3.31 28.94 9.08
N SER A 126 2.51 28.46 8.14
CA SER A 126 1.08 28.19 8.29
C SER A 126 0.81 26.69 8.17
N THR A 127 -0.10 26.16 9.01
CA THR A 127 -0.48 24.74 8.95
C THR A 127 -1.59 24.55 7.91
N ALA A 128 -1.33 23.71 6.90
CA ALA A 128 -2.30 23.37 5.85
C ALA A 128 -3.21 22.20 6.25
N GLY A 129 -2.72 21.29 7.11
CA GLY A 129 -3.50 20.15 7.63
C GLY A 129 -2.61 19.01 8.10
N THR A 130 -3.21 17.97 8.68
CA THR A 130 -2.49 16.76 9.10
C THR A 130 -2.86 15.59 8.20
N VAL A 131 -1.86 14.93 7.61
CA VAL A 131 -2.04 13.75 6.77
C VAL A 131 -2.73 12.63 7.55
N GLY A 132 -3.90 12.21 7.08
CA GLY A 132 -4.68 11.17 7.73
C GLY A 132 -4.06 9.79 7.54
N VAL A 133 -3.71 9.11 8.64
CA VAL A 133 -3.18 7.74 8.61
C VAL A 133 -4.22 6.78 9.16
N VAL A 134 -4.43 5.66 8.46
CA VAL A 134 -5.29 4.53 8.82
C VAL A 134 -4.56 3.24 9.04
N THR A 135 -5.12 2.40 9.89
CA THR A 135 -4.79 0.98 9.92
C THR A 135 -5.96 0.19 9.39
N ILE A 136 -5.66 -0.91 8.70
CA ILE A 136 -6.67 -1.86 8.26
C ILE A 136 -6.53 -3.08 9.15
N ASP A 137 -7.59 -3.43 9.87
CA ASP A 137 -7.59 -4.58 10.78
C ASP A 137 -7.43 -5.90 10.00
N ASP A 138 -8.04 -5.97 8.82
CA ASP A 138 -8.03 -7.15 7.96
C ASP A 138 -7.41 -6.85 6.59
N THR A 139 -6.11 -7.14 6.47
CA THR A 139 -5.35 -6.94 5.23
C THR A 139 -5.78 -7.88 4.11
N SER A 140 -6.54 -8.96 4.39
CA SER A 140 -7.05 -9.85 3.34
C SER A 140 -8.14 -9.19 2.48
N LYS A 141 -8.74 -8.12 3.01
CA LYS A 141 -9.76 -7.32 2.33
C LYS A 141 -9.18 -6.19 1.47
N LEU A 142 -7.86 -6.09 1.41
CA LEU A 142 -7.17 -5.18 0.53
C LEU A 142 -7.00 -5.82 -0.84
N THR A 143 -7.60 -5.21 -1.84
CA THR A 143 -7.41 -5.53 -3.24
C THR A 143 -6.39 -4.58 -3.82
N ARG A 144 -5.30 -5.13 -4.36
CA ARG A 144 -4.33 -4.32 -5.10
C ARG A 144 -4.99 -3.84 -6.39
N GLU A 145 -4.96 -2.54 -6.59
CA GLU A 145 -5.41 -1.88 -7.82
C GLU A 145 -4.18 -1.73 -8.75
N THR A 146 -3.93 -0.51 -9.22
CA THR A 146 -2.80 -0.18 -10.10
C THR A 146 -1.55 0.20 -9.29
N ASP A 147 -0.36 -0.11 -9.79
CA ASP A 147 0.94 0.26 -9.22
C ASP A 147 1.11 -0.15 -7.75
N THR A 148 1.10 0.79 -6.82
CA THR A 148 1.33 0.62 -5.37
C THR A 148 0.06 0.90 -4.55
N THR A 149 -1.09 0.94 -5.24
CA THR A 149 -2.37 1.42 -4.74
C THR A 149 -3.26 0.24 -4.33
N PHE A 150 -3.91 0.32 -3.17
CA PHE A 150 -4.73 -0.75 -2.63
C PHE A 150 -6.13 -0.29 -2.29
N SER A 151 -7.16 -0.78 -2.98
CA SER A 151 -8.53 -0.56 -2.55
C SER A 151 -8.93 -1.49 -1.38
N LEU A 152 -9.69 -0.98 -0.43
CA LEU A 152 -10.31 -1.75 0.66
C LEU A 152 -11.75 -2.14 0.26
N ALA A 153 -12.06 -3.43 0.37
CA ALA A 153 -13.38 -3.98 0.11
C ALA A 153 -14.47 -3.30 0.95
N ALA A 154 -15.72 -3.31 0.47
CA ALA A 154 -16.84 -2.58 1.09
C ALA A 154 -17.17 -3.01 2.54
N ASP A 155 -16.74 -4.20 2.94
CA ASP A 155 -16.89 -4.76 4.29
C ASP A 155 -15.59 -4.68 5.13
N GLY A 156 -14.55 -4.03 4.59
CA GLY A 156 -13.33 -3.70 5.28
C GLY A 156 -13.53 -2.55 6.28
N ARG A 157 -12.83 -2.64 7.41
CA ARG A 157 -12.80 -1.57 8.42
C ARG A 157 -11.43 -0.91 8.42
N GLU A 158 -11.44 0.40 8.27
CA GLU A 158 -10.27 1.25 8.45
C GLU A 158 -10.38 2.02 9.77
N THR A 159 -9.35 1.93 10.59
CA THR A 159 -9.27 2.60 11.89
C THR A 159 -8.30 3.76 11.78
N ALA A 160 -8.71 4.95 12.24
CA ALA A 160 -7.85 6.12 12.23
C ALA A 160 -6.67 5.90 13.18
N VAL A 161 -5.45 6.19 12.75
CA VAL A 161 -4.32 6.29 13.66
C VAL A 161 -4.30 7.71 14.21
N GLU A 162 -4.60 7.88 15.49
CA GLU A 162 -4.65 9.20 16.14
C GLU A 162 -3.27 9.86 16.26
N THR A 163 -2.19 9.08 16.32
CA THR A 163 -0.81 9.59 16.44
C THR A 163 0.13 8.84 15.49
N PRO A 164 0.07 9.14 14.18
CA PRO A 164 0.99 8.53 13.25
C PRO A 164 2.42 9.02 13.50
N ARG A 165 3.39 8.13 13.29
CA ARG A 165 4.81 8.48 13.26
C ARG A 165 5.30 8.35 11.83
N LEU A 166 5.58 9.47 11.20
CA LEU A 166 6.12 9.52 9.85
C LEU A 166 7.64 9.68 9.89
N ALA A 167 8.33 8.91 9.05
CA ALA A 167 9.76 9.05 8.81
C ALA A 167 9.98 9.99 7.61
N ILE A 168 10.27 11.26 7.90
CA ILE A 168 10.50 12.28 6.86
C ILE A 168 11.84 12.05 6.17
N GLY A 169 11.92 12.36 4.88
CA GLY A 169 13.17 12.26 4.11
C GLY A 169 13.62 10.82 3.86
N SER A 170 12.77 9.85 4.16
CA SER A 170 12.97 8.43 3.87
C SER A 170 11.97 7.99 2.81
N ILE A 171 12.41 7.09 1.93
CA ILE A 171 11.56 6.46 0.94
C ILE A 171 11.41 4.99 1.33
N GLU A 172 10.19 4.49 1.40
CA GLU A 172 9.94 3.09 1.71
C GLU A 172 10.36 2.19 0.54
N THR A 173 11.30 1.28 0.75
CA THR A 173 11.69 0.32 -0.29
C THR A 173 10.70 -0.84 -0.40
N SER A 174 10.75 -1.56 -1.51
CA SER A 174 10.05 -2.84 -1.66
C SER A 174 10.39 -3.79 -0.51
N ASN A 175 9.42 -4.57 -0.04
CA ASN A 175 9.63 -5.63 0.94
C ASN A 175 9.98 -6.99 0.29
N VAL A 176 10.41 -6.98 -0.97
CA VAL A 176 10.79 -8.17 -1.73
C VAL A 176 12.31 -8.32 -1.77
N THR A 177 12.79 -9.56 -1.61
CA THR A 177 14.21 -9.90 -1.74
C THR A 177 14.42 -10.76 -2.99
N MET A 178 15.29 -10.31 -3.91
CA MET A 178 15.54 -11.02 -5.17
C MET A 178 16.03 -12.46 -4.98
N THR A 179 16.97 -12.69 -4.04
CA THR A 179 17.55 -14.02 -3.79
C THR A 179 16.50 -15.02 -3.29
N GLU A 180 15.58 -14.57 -2.44
CA GLU A 180 14.46 -15.39 -1.96
C GLU A 180 13.47 -15.72 -3.08
N GLU A 181 13.09 -14.74 -3.91
CA GLU A 181 12.15 -14.96 -5.01
C GLU A 181 12.72 -15.90 -6.08
N LEU A 182 14.00 -15.76 -6.43
CA LEU A 182 14.66 -16.68 -7.37
C LEU A 182 14.73 -18.10 -6.83
N THR A 183 15.00 -18.26 -5.53
CA THR A 183 15.00 -19.58 -4.89
C THR A 183 13.61 -20.20 -4.91
N ARG A 184 12.56 -19.42 -4.60
CA ARG A 184 11.16 -19.87 -4.71
C ARG A 184 10.77 -20.26 -6.13
N MET A 185 11.28 -19.57 -7.15
CA MET A 185 11.05 -19.93 -8.54
C MET A 185 11.64 -21.31 -8.88
N ILE A 186 12.86 -21.57 -8.43
CA ILE A 186 13.54 -22.86 -8.63
C ILE A 186 12.77 -23.99 -7.93
N ASP A 187 12.32 -23.77 -6.70
CA ASP A 187 11.52 -24.76 -5.97
C ASP A 187 10.18 -25.04 -6.66
N SER A 188 9.49 -24.01 -7.16
CA SER A 188 8.23 -24.14 -7.90
C SER A 188 8.37 -24.94 -9.21
N LEU A 189 9.51 -24.81 -9.89
CA LEU A 189 9.84 -25.57 -11.10
C LEU A 189 10.27 -27.02 -10.81
N ARG A 190 10.69 -27.32 -9.57
CA ARG A 190 11.23 -28.63 -9.20
C ARG A 190 10.15 -29.61 -8.76
N THR A 191 9.14 -29.15 -8.03
CA THR A 191 7.99 -29.98 -7.60
C THR A 191 6.97 -30.09 -8.69
#